data_AF-A0A1C2AYY5-F1
#
_entry.id   AF-A0A1C2AYY5-F1
#
_cell.length_a   1.000
_cell.length_b   1.000
_cell.length_c   1.000
_cell.angle_alpha   90.00
_cell.angle_beta   90.00
_cell.angle_gamma   90.00
#
_symmetry.space_group_name_H-M   'P 1'
#
loop_
_entity.id
_entity.type
_entity.pdbx_description
1 polymer ?
#
loop_
_entity_poly.entity_id
_entity_poly.type
_entity_poly.pdbx_seq_one_letter_code
_entity_poly.pdbx_strand_id
1 'polypeptide(L)'
;VKSNVIISSSSSGLLPSKIFSKSKNPQRGIIGHPFNPAYLLPAVEIVPGKKTTRKFLSDANKYYKSISMKPIMLKKELPGYLSDRLQEALWREGLHIINENYATTQELDRAIEDGPGLRYSIMGTFLTFHLAGGNAGMKHMLKQFGPALKLPWTKLKAPKLTNKLSDKLISGTRKQAKGKSINMLSNIRDQYLVDVLKIRKKYENKIRN
;
A
#
# COMPACT_ATOMS: atom_id res chain seq x y z
N VAL A 1 -0.22 32.96 2.67
CA VAL A 1 0.67 31.95 2.04
C VAL A 1 1.04 32.42 0.63
N LYS A 2 2.33 32.54 0.29
CA LYS A 2 2.81 32.98 -1.04
C LYS A 2 2.17 32.15 -2.17
N SER A 3 1.94 32.75 -3.34
CA SER A 3 1.19 32.15 -4.46
C SER A 3 1.84 30.86 -5.00
N ASN A 4 3.16 30.74 -4.89
CA ASN A 4 4.00 29.65 -5.41
C ASN A 4 4.24 28.49 -4.43
N VAL A 5 3.55 28.43 -3.29
CA VAL A 5 3.74 27.38 -2.28
C VAL A 5 2.74 26.24 -2.47
N ILE A 6 3.23 25.01 -2.54
CA ILE A 6 2.41 23.80 -2.54
C ILE A 6 1.66 23.69 -1.21
N ILE A 7 0.38 23.35 -1.25
CA ILE A 7 -0.38 22.93 -0.07
C ILE A 7 -0.62 21.43 -0.21
N SER A 8 0.00 20.65 0.67
CA SER A 8 -0.12 19.19 0.69
C SER A 8 -0.95 18.75 1.89
N SER A 9 -1.88 17.81 1.69
CA SER A 9 -2.52 17.06 2.77
C SER A 9 -1.95 15.65 2.82
N SER A 10 -1.86 15.06 4.02
CA SER A 10 -1.40 13.69 4.26
C SER A 10 -2.54 12.69 4.43
N SER A 11 -3.77 13.04 4.04
CA SER A 11 -4.93 12.14 4.07
C SER A 11 -4.62 10.82 3.35
N SER A 12 -5.12 9.69 3.87
CA SER A 12 -4.97 8.32 3.33
C SER A 12 -6.18 7.85 2.49
N GLY A 13 -6.97 8.77 1.91
CA GLY A 13 -8.06 8.34 1.02
C GLY A 13 -9.05 9.40 0.58
N LEU A 14 -9.06 10.58 1.21
CA LEU A 14 -9.87 11.69 0.75
C LEU A 14 -9.30 12.27 -0.53
N LEU A 15 -10.19 12.65 -1.44
CA LEU A 15 -9.79 13.19 -2.74
C LEU A 15 -9.29 14.64 -2.60
N PRO A 16 -8.16 15.01 -3.23
CA PRO A 16 -7.68 16.38 -3.21
C PRO A 16 -8.74 17.38 -3.72
N SER A 17 -9.55 17.01 -4.72
CA SER A 17 -10.63 17.89 -5.21
C SER A 17 -11.72 18.17 -4.16
N LYS A 18 -11.91 17.27 -3.19
CA LYS A 18 -12.83 17.50 -2.06
C LYS A 18 -12.18 18.38 -1.00
N ILE A 19 -10.94 18.06 -0.60
CA ILE A 19 -10.18 18.80 0.40
C ILE A 19 -9.99 20.26 0.00
N PHE A 20 -9.63 20.51 -1.26
CA PHE A 20 -9.35 21.85 -1.77
C PHE A 20 -10.55 22.48 -2.49
N SER A 21 -11.77 21.97 -2.32
CA SER A 21 -12.98 22.43 -3.02
C SER A 21 -13.28 23.93 -2.82
N LYS A 22 -13.02 24.44 -1.60
CA LYS A 22 -13.20 25.85 -1.24
C LYS A 22 -11.91 26.67 -1.29
N SER A 23 -10.80 26.09 -1.80
CA SER A 23 -9.52 26.79 -1.90
C SER A 23 -9.59 27.84 -3.01
N LYS A 24 -9.11 29.06 -2.73
CA LYS A 24 -8.93 30.11 -3.76
C LYS A 24 -7.89 29.72 -4.82
N ASN A 25 -6.93 28.87 -4.46
CA ASN A 25 -5.85 28.41 -5.34
C ASN A 25 -5.74 26.87 -5.33
N PRO A 26 -6.71 26.15 -5.93
CA PRO A 26 -6.70 24.69 -5.92
C PRO A 26 -5.59 24.08 -6.79
N GLN A 27 -5.00 24.87 -7.70
CA GLN A 27 -3.95 24.43 -8.62
C GLN A 27 -2.66 23.96 -7.94
N ARG A 28 -2.42 24.39 -6.71
CA ARG A 28 -1.25 24.03 -5.88
C ARG A 28 -1.57 23.04 -4.76
N GLY A 29 -2.84 22.59 -4.70
CA GLY A 29 -3.30 21.59 -3.75
C GLY A 29 -2.96 20.18 -4.22
N ILE A 30 -2.34 19.38 -3.37
CA ILE A 30 -2.02 17.97 -3.63
C ILE A 30 -2.29 17.11 -2.40
N ILE A 31 -2.32 15.80 -2.60
CA ILE A 31 -2.02 14.85 -1.51
C ILE A 31 -0.55 14.44 -1.63
N GLY A 32 0.13 14.41 -0.50
CA GLY A 32 1.38 13.69 -0.30
C GLY A 32 1.15 12.71 0.83
N HIS A 33 0.80 11.48 0.49
CA HIS A 33 0.43 10.43 1.43
C HIS A 33 1.66 9.57 1.77
N PRO A 34 2.26 9.73 2.96
CA PRO A 34 3.35 8.87 3.42
C PRO A 34 2.79 7.57 4.01
N PHE A 35 3.65 6.59 4.23
CA PHE A 35 3.27 5.32 4.88
C PHE A 35 3.86 5.23 6.28
N ASN A 36 3.07 4.79 7.26
CA ASN A 36 3.53 4.65 8.64
C ASN A 36 4.42 3.39 8.82
N PRO A 37 5.61 3.50 9.44
CA PRO A 37 6.26 4.72 9.95
C PRO A 37 6.93 5.56 8.85
N ALA A 38 6.56 6.84 8.76
CA ALA A 38 6.93 7.74 7.67
C ALA A 38 8.43 8.03 7.57
N TYR A 39 9.18 7.82 8.66
CA TYR A 39 10.63 8.02 8.69
C TYR A 39 11.41 6.78 8.23
N LEU A 40 10.76 5.61 8.06
CA LEU A 40 11.39 4.39 7.54
C LEU A 40 10.85 4.01 6.16
N LEU A 41 9.53 4.08 5.96
CA LEU A 41 8.93 3.71 4.68
C LEU A 41 9.10 4.85 3.67
N PRO A 42 9.90 4.66 2.60
CA PRO A 42 10.28 5.77 1.73
C PRO A 42 9.18 6.15 0.74
N ALA A 43 8.11 5.36 0.60
CA ALA A 43 7.08 5.63 -0.38
C ALA A 43 6.26 6.87 0.00
N VAL A 44 5.92 7.69 -0.98
CA VAL A 44 4.93 8.77 -0.84
C VAL A 44 4.08 8.85 -2.08
N GLU A 45 2.77 8.70 -1.93
CA GLU A 45 1.86 8.85 -3.05
C GLU A 45 1.53 10.33 -3.27
N ILE A 46 1.87 10.84 -4.45
CA ILE A 46 1.55 12.20 -4.87
C ILE A 46 0.28 12.14 -5.72
N VAL A 47 -0.82 12.67 -5.18
CA VAL A 47 -2.14 12.60 -5.82
C VAL A 47 -2.57 13.98 -6.30
N PRO A 48 -2.77 14.17 -7.62
CA PRO A 48 -3.30 15.42 -8.15
C PRO A 48 -4.80 15.53 -7.88
N GLY A 49 -5.26 16.73 -7.54
CA GLY A 49 -6.66 17.10 -7.70
C GLY A 49 -6.96 17.48 -9.15
N LYS A 50 -8.26 17.63 -9.47
CA LYS A 50 -8.71 17.96 -10.84
C LYS A 50 -8.12 19.26 -11.40
N LYS A 51 -7.78 20.22 -10.54
CA LYS A 51 -7.25 21.53 -10.91
C LYS A 51 -5.73 21.65 -10.70
N THR A 52 -5.07 20.63 -10.12
CA THR A 52 -3.65 20.68 -9.82
C THR A 52 -2.82 20.80 -11.10
N THR A 53 -1.89 21.75 -11.15
CA THR A 53 -1.05 21.93 -12.35
C THR A 53 0.19 21.05 -12.29
N ARG A 54 0.69 20.69 -13.47
CA ARG A 54 1.91 19.86 -13.63
C ARG A 54 3.14 20.47 -12.96
N LYS A 55 3.23 21.80 -12.91
CA LYS A 55 4.32 22.51 -12.22
C LYS A 55 4.41 22.08 -10.76
N PHE A 56 3.31 22.16 -10.00
CA PHE A 56 3.32 21.81 -8.58
C PHE A 56 3.53 20.32 -8.34
N LEU A 57 3.09 19.46 -9.25
CA LEU A 57 3.40 18.02 -9.21
C LEU A 57 4.91 17.75 -9.41
N SER A 58 5.54 18.45 -10.35
CA SER A 58 7.00 18.37 -10.57
C SER A 58 7.78 18.85 -9.36
N ASP A 59 7.37 20.00 -8.79
CA ASP A 59 7.99 20.58 -7.61
C ASP A 59 7.83 19.65 -6.39
N ALA A 60 6.66 19.05 -6.18
CA ALA A 60 6.42 18.06 -5.12
C ALA A 60 7.31 16.81 -5.29
N ASN A 61 7.38 16.27 -6.51
CA ASN A 61 8.23 15.12 -6.82
C ASN A 61 9.72 15.42 -6.54
N LYS A 62 10.21 16.61 -6.91
CA LYS A 62 11.58 17.05 -6.60
C LYS A 62 11.80 17.17 -5.09
N TYR A 63 10.86 17.81 -4.38
CA TYR A 63 10.94 17.98 -2.93
C TYR A 63 11.02 16.63 -2.21
N TYR A 64 10.10 15.70 -2.48
CA TYR A 64 10.11 14.39 -1.82
C TYR A 64 11.39 13.59 -2.13
N LYS A 65 11.89 13.63 -3.37
CA LYS A 65 13.20 13.03 -3.69
C LYS A 65 14.36 13.66 -2.91
N SER A 66 14.35 14.98 -2.71
CA SER A 66 15.41 15.68 -1.98
C SER A 66 15.53 15.26 -0.50
N ILE A 67 14.43 14.79 0.09
CA ILE A 67 14.38 14.24 1.44
C ILE A 67 14.43 12.70 1.46
N SER A 68 15.01 12.09 0.41
CA SER A 68 15.20 10.64 0.25
C SER A 68 13.92 9.80 0.17
N MET A 69 12.76 10.43 0.00
CA MET A 69 11.52 9.72 -0.30
C MET A 69 11.48 9.27 -1.77
N LYS A 70 10.66 8.27 -2.04
CA LYS A 70 10.41 7.64 -3.33
C LYS A 70 8.97 7.96 -3.75
N PRO A 71 8.76 9.12 -4.40
CA PRO A 71 7.42 9.54 -4.80
C PRO A 71 6.83 8.61 -5.87
N ILE A 72 5.56 8.28 -5.69
CA ILE A 72 4.72 7.54 -6.62
C ILE A 72 3.70 8.52 -7.17
N MET A 73 3.84 8.88 -8.45
CA MET A 73 2.98 9.86 -9.10
C MET A 73 1.68 9.21 -9.56
N LEU A 74 0.55 9.55 -8.93
CA LEU A 74 -0.75 9.13 -9.43
C LEU A 74 -1.14 9.98 -10.64
N LYS A 75 -1.68 9.32 -11.67
CA LYS A 75 -2.11 9.99 -12.91
C LYS A 75 -3.35 10.87 -12.72
N LYS A 76 -4.24 10.46 -11.80
CA LYS A 76 -5.50 11.14 -11.47
C LYS A 76 -5.88 10.80 -10.03
N GLU A 77 -6.78 11.59 -9.45
CA GLU A 77 -7.33 11.26 -8.15
C GLU A 77 -8.04 9.90 -8.16
N LEU A 78 -7.82 9.12 -7.11
CA LEU A 78 -8.33 7.76 -6.95
C LEU A 78 -8.65 7.56 -5.45
N PRO A 79 -9.90 7.24 -5.05
CA PRO A 79 -10.20 7.00 -3.64
C PRO A 79 -9.38 5.85 -3.07
N GLY A 80 -8.71 6.07 -1.93
CA GLY A 80 -7.77 5.11 -1.32
C GLY A 80 -6.47 4.91 -2.11
N TYR A 81 -6.21 5.76 -3.11
CA TYR A 81 -4.96 5.80 -3.88
C TYR A 81 -4.54 4.44 -4.45
N LEU A 82 -3.25 4.10 -4.52
CA LEU A 82 -2.79 2.83 -5.07
C LEU A 82 -2.57 1.80 -3.95
N SER A 83 -1.72 2.12 -2.97
CA SER A 83 -1.32 1.16 -1.94
C SER A 83 -2.47 0.78 -1.02
N ASP A 84 -3.26 1.74 -0.52
CA ASP A 84 -4.35 1.40 0.42
C ASP A 84 -5.43 0.58 -0.27
N ARG A 85 -5.69 0.78 -1.57
CA ARG A 85 -6.60 -0.11 -2.32
C ARG A 85 -6.11 -1.55 -2.38
N LEU A 86 -4.80 -1.77 -2.53
CA LEU A 86 -4.21 -3.11 -2.54
C LEU A 86 -4.24 -3.73 -1.14
N GLN A 87 -3.91 -2.95 -0.10
CA GLN A 87 -3.99 -3.40 1.29
C GLN A 87 -5.42 -3.74 1.70
N GLU A 88 -6.39 -2.90 1.34
CA GLU A 88 -7.81 -3.12 1.58
C GLU A 88 -8.35 -4.35 0.86
N ALA A 89 -7.90 -4.62 -0.36
CA ALA A 89 -8.31 -5.83 -1.08
C ALA A 89 -7.87 -7.09 -0.32
N LEU A 90 -6.63 -7.11 0.16
CA LEU A 90 -6.11 -8.21 0.98
C LEU A 90 -6.85 -8.32 2.33
N TRP A 91 -7.09 -7.19 2.99
CA TRP A 91 -7.78 -7.15 4.27
C TRP A 91 -9.21 -7.69 4.17
N ARG A 92 -9.96 -7.27 3.15
CA ARG A 92 -11.35 -7.70 2.94
C ARG A 92 -11.45 -9.20 2.70
N GLU A 93 -10.49 -9.77 1.98
CA GLU A 93 -10.42 -11.21 1.79
C GLU A 93 -10.12 -11.92 3.12
N GLY A 94 -9.14 -11.45 3.88
CA GLY A 94 -8.84 -11.99 5.21
C GLY A 94 -10.04 -11.98 6.16
N LEU A 95 -10.85 -10.90 6.11
CA LEU A 95 -12.10 -10.82 6.86
C LEU A 95 -13.09 -11.93 6.49
N HIS A 96 -13.24 -12.24 5.20
CA HIS A 96 -14.13 -13.33 4.74
C HIS A 96 -13.62 -14.69 5.20
N ILE A 97 -12.34 -14.96 5.02
CA ILE A 97 -11.72 -16.25 5.40
C ILE A 97 -11.91 -16.51 6.91
N ILE A 98 -11.69 -15.51 7.76
CA ILE A 98 -11.90 -15.61 9.21
C ILE A 98 -13.38 -15.74 9.56
N ASN A 99 -14.24 -14.97 8.87
CA ASN A 99 -15.69 -15.04 9.08
C ASN A 99 -16.23 -16.44 8.79
N GLU A 100 -15.74 -17.06 7.72
CA GLU A 100 -16.11 -18.40 7.23
C GLU A 100 -15.37 -19.54 7.95
N ASN A 101 -14.46 -19.22 8.86
CA ASN A 101 -13.68 -20.17 9.67
C ASN A 101 -12.66 -21.01 8.88
N TYR A 102 -12.16 -20.52 7.75
CA TYR A 102 -11.13 -21.22 7.00
C TYR A 102 -9.73 -21.05 7.60
N ALA A 103 -9.49 -19.96 8.35
CA ALA A 103 -8.21 -19.68 8.97
C ALA A 103 -8.36 -18.72 10.16
N THR A 104 -7.36 -18.73 11.02
CA THR A 104 -7.14 -17.74 12.07
C THR A 104 -6.38 -16.52 11.53
N THR A 105 -6.32 -15.43 12.33
CA THR A 105 -5.49 -14.27 11.99
C THR A 105 -4.02 -14.64 11.81
N GLN A 106 -3.51 -15.59 12.62
CA GLN A 106 -2.11 -16.00 12.59
C GLN A 106 -1.76 -16.78 11.33
N GLU A 107 -2.62 -17.71 10.91
CA GLU A 107 -2.39 -18.48 9.69
C GLU A 107 -2.42 -17.59 8.45
N LEU A 108 -3.32 -16.60 8.42
CA LEU A 108 -3.39 -15.62 7.34
C LEU A 108 -2.18 -14.69 7.31
N ASP A 109 -1.72 -14.20 8.46
CA ASP A 109 -0.52 -13.37 8.53
C ASP A 109 0.71 -14.19 8.05
N ARG A 110 0.87 -15.43 8.52
CA ARG A 110 1.94 -16.34 8.07
C ARG A 110 1.87 -16.66 6.57
N ALA A 111 0.68 -16.82 6.02
CA ALA A 111 0.50 -17.04 4.58
C ALA A 111 1.06 -15.89 3.73
N ILE A 112 1.07 -14.67 4.26
CA ILE A 112 1.70 -13.50 3.63
C ILE A 112 3.18 -13.41 4.00
N GLU A 113 3.51 -13.45 5.29
CA GLU A 113 4.87 -13.29 5.82
C GLU A 113 5.85 -14.30 5.21
N ASP A 114 5.49 -15.59 5.21
CA ASP A 114 6.35 -16.67 4.70
C ASP A 114 6.19 -16.88 3.18
N GLY A 115 5.07 -16.43 2.63
CA GLY A 115 4.72 -16.65 1.23
C GLY A 115 5.12 -15.48 0.33
N PRO A 116 4.14 -14.78 -0.28
CA PRO A 116 4.43 -13.74 -1.24
C PRO A 116 5.04 -12.46 -0.62
N GLY A 117 4.92 -12.23 0.68
CA GLY A 117 5.45 -11.05 1.38
C GLY A 117 6.97 -10.93 1.26
N LEU A 118 7.71 -12.05 1.37
CA LEU A 118 9.17 -12.07 1.19
C LEU A 118 9.57 -11.48 -0.17
N ARG A 119 8.92 -11.92 -1.25
CA ARG A 119 9.20 -11.43 -2.61
C ARG A 119 8.64 -10.03 -2.86
N TYR A 120 7.54 -9.62 -2.22
CA TYR A 120 6.96 -8.28 -2.39
C TYR A 120 7.88 -7.15 -1.93
N SER A 121 8.73 -7.41 -0.93
CA SER A 121 9.75 -6.44 -0.48
C SER A 121 10.77 -6.08 -1.58
N ILE A 122 11.00 -7.01 -2.52
CA ILE A 122 11.94 -6.91 -3.64
C ILE A 122 11.22 -6.47 -4.92
N MET A 123 10.08 -7.10 -5.19
CA MET A 123 9.37 -7.06 -6.46
C MET A 123 7.85 -7.07 -6.27
N GLY A 124 7.17 -6.07 -6.83
CA GLY A 124 5.70 -6.00 -6.76
C GLY A 124 5.00 -7.10 -7.56
N THR A 125 3.67 -7.17 -7.40
CA THR A 125 2.81 -8.21 -8.00
C THR A 125 3.00 -8.40 -9.51
N PHE A 126 3.03 -7.30 -10.28
CA PHE A 126 3.08 -7.39 -11.74
C PHE A 126 4.39 -7.99 -12.26
N LEU A 127 5.54 -7.59 -11.71
CA LEU A 127 6.83 -8.15 -12.15
C LEU A 127 7.00 -9.58 -11.61
N THR A 128 6.47 -9.88 -10.43
CA THR A 128 6.42 -11.25 -9.90
C THR A 128 5.65 -12.20 -10.83
N PHE A 129 4.48 -11.76 -11.31
CA PHE A 129 3.68 -12.54 -12.26
C PHE A 129 4.26 -12.53 -13.68
N HIS A 130 5.02 -11.50 -14.05
CA HIS A 130 5.82 -11.55 -15.27
C HIS A 130 6.82 -12.72 -15.20
N LEU A 131 7.56 -12.86 -14.09
CA LEU A 131 8.48 -13.98 -13.89
C LEU A 131 7.78 -15.34 -13.91
N ALA A 132 6.59 -15.43 -13.31
CA ALA A 132 5.79 -16.66 -13.32
C ALA A 132 5.41 -17.14 -14.73
N GLY A 133 5.39 -16.23 -15.72
CA GLY A 133 5.15 -16.58 -17.12
C GLY A 133 6.37 -17.15 -17.86
N GLY A 134 7.54 -17.28 -17.21
CA GLY A 134 8.77 -17.77 -17.84
C GLY A 134 9.31 -16.83 -18.92
N ASN A 135 9.98 -17.37 -19.94
CA ASN A 135 10.63 -16.58 -21.00
C ASN A 135 9.66 -15.67 -21.79
N ALA A 136 8.40 -16.07 -21.90
CA ALA A 136 7.35 -15.27 -22.55
C ALA A 136 6.71 -14.23 -21.60
N GLY A 137 7.13 -14.23 -20.34
CA GLY A 137 6.75 -13.24 -19.34
C GLY A 137 5.24 -13.12 -19.15
N MET A 138 4.79 -11.89 -18.93
CA MET A 138 3.37 -11.58 -18.71
C MET A 138 2.44 -12.07 -19.84
N LYS A 139 2.92 -12.17 -21.09
CA LYS A 139 2.10 -12.68 -22.20
C LYS A 139 1.64 -14.12 -21.94
N HIS A 140 2.57 -14.98 -21.51
CA HIS A 140 2.24 -16.35 -21.18
C HIS A 140 1.42 -16.44 -19.89
N MET A 141 1.78 -15.67 -18.86
CA MET A 141 1.01 -15.59 -17.62
C MET A 141 -0.48 -15.27 -17.87
N LEU A 142 -0.77 -14.28 -18.73
CA LEU A 142 -2.14 -13.91 -19.09
C LEU A 142 -2.84 -14.99 -19.92
N LYS A 143 -2.14 -15.64 -20.86
CA LYS A 143 -2.72 -16.72 -21.67
C LYS A 143 -3.09 -17.94 -20.81
N GLN A 144 -2.18 -18.35 -19.92
CA GLN A 144 -2.32 -19.56 -19.11
C GLN A 144 -3.28 -19.35 -17.94
N PHE A 145 -3.11 -18.26 -17.19
CA PHE A 145 -3.83 -18.05 -15.92
C PHE A 145 -4.90 -16.96 -15.99
N GLY A 146 -4.97 -16.18 -17.06
CA GLY A 146 -6.03 -15.19 -17.27
C GLY A 146 -7.45 -15.78 -17.18
N PRO A 147 -7.73 -17.00 -17.70
CA PRO A 147 -9.04 -17.63 -17.51
C PRO A 147 -9.45 -17.83 -16.05
N ALA A 148 -8.49 -18.04 -15.14
CA ALA A 148 -8.76 -18.24 -13.71
C ALA A 148 -9.31 -16.97 -13.01
N LEU A 149 -9.12 -15.78 -13.60
CA LEU A 149 -9.69 -14.53 -13.07
C LEU A 149 -11.23 -14.51 -13.05
N LYS A 150 -11.88 -15.42 -13.79
CA LYS A 150 -13.35 -15.59 -13.77
C LYS A 150 -13.82 -16.44 -12.60
N LEU A 151 -12.93 -17.17 -11.94
CA LEU A 151 -13.28 -18.03 -10.83
C LEU A 151 -13.53 -17.18 -9.58
N PRO A 152 -14.54 -17.50 -8.75
CA PRO A 152 -14.94 -16.68 -7.60
C PRO A 152 -14.04 -16.91 -6.38
N TRP A 153 -12.72 -16.87 -6.55
CA TRP A 153 -11.76 -17.21 -5.50
C TRP A 153 -11.62 -16.15 -4.40
N THR A 154 -11.95 -14.88 -4.67
CA THR A 154 -11.76 -13.78 -3.72
C THR A 154 -12.93 -12.81 -3.74
N LYS A 155 -13.12 -12.08 -2.63
CA LYS A 155 -14.26 -11.20 -2.36
C LYS A 155 -13.78 -9.78 -2.03
N LEU A 156 -13.94 -8.86 -2.99
CA LEU A 156 -13.49 -7.47 -2.86
C LEU A 156 -14.41 -6.57 -2.01
N LYS A 157 -15.65 -6.99 -1.76
CA LYS A 157 -16.58 -6.32 -0.84
C LYS A 157 -16.40 -6.92 0.54
N ALA A 158 -16.15 -6.11 1.57
CA ALA A 158 -16.00 -6.61 2.94
C ALA A 158 -17.26 -7.35 3.42
N PRO A 159 -17.14 -8.36 4.31
CA PRO A 159 -18.28 -8.87 5.03
C PRO A 159 -18.79 -7.82 6.03
N LYS A 160 -20.03 -7.99 6.52
CA LYS A 160 -20.52 -7.18 7.65
C LYS A 160 -19.65 -7.48 8.89
N LEU A 161 -19.13 -6.43 9.52
CA LEU A 161 -18.46 -6.54 10.82
C LEU A 161 -19.49 -6.81 11.91
N THR A 162 -19.84 -8.08 12.07
CA THR A 162 -20.67 -8.56 13.19
C THR A 162 -19.84 -8.61 14.47
N ASN A 163 -20.48 -8.58 15.64
CA ASN A 163 -19.79 -8.75 16.93
C ASN A 163 -18.95 -10.04 16.93
N LYS A 164 -19.50 -11.16 16.42
CA LYS A 164 -18.78 -12.43 16.31
C LYS A 164 -17.50 -12.34 15.48
N LEU A 165 -17.54 -11.65 14.34
CA LEU A 165 -16.34 -11.47 13.50
C LEU A 165 -15.33 -10.56 14.21
N SER A 166 -15.79 -9.44 14.78
CA SER A 166 -14.94 -8.53 15.55
C SER A 166 -14.25 -9.25 16.71
N ASP A 167 -14.97 -10.10 17.46
CA ASP A 167 -14.43 -10.86 18.59
C ASP A 167 -13.35 -11.85 18.15
N LYS A 168 -13.54 -12.51 16.99
CA LYS A 168 -12.51 -13.39 16.40
C LYS A 168 -11.23 -12.62 16.05
N LEU A 169 -11.37 -11.45 15.42
CA LEU A 169 -10.22 -10.60 15.06
C LEU A 169 -9.49 -10.10 16.30
N ILE A 170 -10.24 -9.59 17.29
CA ILE A 170 -9.69 -9.07 18.54
C ILE A 170 -8.98 -10.18 19.31
N SER A 171 -9.63 -11.34 19.51
CA SER A 171 -9.02 -12.46 20.23
C SER A 171 -7.82 -13.05 19.48
N GLY A 172 -7.92 -13.20 18.15
CA GLY A 172 -6.83 -13.68 17.30
C GLY A 172 -5.61 -12.78 17.39
N THR A 173 -5.77 -11.48 17.14
CA THR A 173 -4.66 -10.50 17.21
C THR A 173 -4.07 -10.38 18.61
N ARG A 174 -4.89 -10.46 19.67
CA ARG A 174 -4.38 -10.52 21.06
C ARG A 174 -3.51 -11.75 21.31
N LYS A 175 -3.93 -12.93 20.82
CA LYS A 175 -3.12 -14.16 20.92
C LYS A 175 -1.79 -14.01 20.16
N GLN A 176 -1.83 -13.43 18.96
CA GLN A 176 -0.62 -13.15 18.17
C GLN A 176 0.36 -12.19 18.85
N ALA A 177 -0.17 -11.15 19.51
CA ALA A 177 0.65 -10.20 20.26
C ALA A 177 1.41 -10.86 21.42
N LYS A 178 0.95 -12.02 21.91
CA LYS A 178 1.61 -12.81 22.98
C LYS A 178 1.98 -11.93 24.19
N GLY A 179 1.06 -11.07 24.62
CA GLY A 179 1.22 -10.16 25.76
C GLY A 179 2.19 -9.00 25.55
N LYS A 180 2.81 -8.86 24.37
CA LYS A 180 3.73 -7.74 24.08
C LYS A 180 2.96 -6.45 23.91
N SER A 181 3.53 -5.36 24.42
CA SER A 181 2.98 -4.02 24.22
C SER A 181 3.09 -3.61 22.76
N ILE A 182 2.23 -2.66 22.35
CA ILE A 182 2.27 -2.07 21.01
C ILE A 182 3.67 -1.50 20.72
N ASN A 183 4.26 -0.79 21.69
CA ASN A 183 5.60 -0.22 21.56
C ASN A 183 6.68 -1.28 21.34
N MET A 184 6.60 -2.42 22.05
CA MET A 184 7.56 -3.51 21.86
C MET A 184 7.44 -4.11 20.45
N LEU A 185 6.21 -4.36 19.99
CA LEU A 185 5.97 -4.91 18.65
C LEU A 185 6.40 -3.93 17.55
N SER A 186 6.10 -2.64 17.70
CA SER A 186 6.54 -1.61 16.75
C SER A 186 8.05 -1.48 16.72
N ASN A 187 8.74 -1.55 17.86
CA ASN A 187 10.20 -1.48 17.90
C ASN A 187 10.84 -2.70 17.20
N ILE A 188 10.30 -3.91 17.41
CA ILE A 188 10.77 -5.12 16.70
C ILE A 188 10.55 -4.97 15.19
N ARG A 189 9.35 -4.55 14.78
CA ARG A 189 9.01 -4.32 13.36
C ARG A 189 9.96 -3.30 12.73
N ASP A 190 10.18 -2.18 13.41
CA ASP A 190 10.96 -1.06 12.88
C ASP A 190 12.45 -1.43 12.77
N GLN A 191 12.98 -2.17 13.74
CA GLN A 191 14.34 -2.72 13.67
C GLN A 191 14.49 -3.72 12.50
N TYR A 192 13.54 -4.64 12.35
CA TYR A 192 13.53 -5.59 11.23
C TYR A 192 13.43 -4.88 9.89
N LEU A 193 12.58 -3.85 9.79
CA LEU A 193 12.40 -3.04 8.59
C LEU A 193 13.68 -2.31 8.20
N VAL A 194 14.43 -1.77 9.17
CA VAL A 194 15.74 -1.15 8.90
C VAL A 194 16.69 -2.13 8.21
N ASP A 195 16.73 -3.39 8.67
CA ASP A 195 17.62 -4.39 8.08
C ASP A 195 17.16 -4.82 6.68
N VAL A 196 15.84 -4.97 6.47
CA VAL A 196 15.27 -5.18 5.14
C VAL A 196 15.60 -4.03 4.20
N LEU A 197 15.52 -2.78 4.65
CA LEU A 197 15.83 -1.60 3.83
C LEU A 197 17.31 -1.56 3.43
N LYS A 198 18.23 -1.90 4.35
CA LYS A 198 19.67 -2.02 4.04
C LYS A 198 19.92 -3.07 2.97
N ILE A 199 19.28 -4.24 3.08
CA ILE A 199 19.42 -5.32 2.08
C ILE A 199 18.82 -4.88 0.75
N ARG A 200 17.60 -4.35 0.76
CA ARG A 200 16.90 -3.89 -0.44
C ARG A 200 17.72 -2.86 -1.21
N LYS A 201 18.36 -1.90 -0.53
CA LYS A 201 19.21 -0.89 -1.17
C LYS A 201 20.34 -1.50 -2.01
N LYS A 202 20.86 -2.67 -1.64
CA LYS A 202 21.91 -3.39 -2.41
C LYS A 202 21.40 -3.95 -3.75
N TYR A 203 20.11 -4.28 -3.84
CA TYR A 203 19.53 -4.96 -5.00
C TYR A 203 18.59 -4.08 -5.83
N GLU A 204 18.04 -3.01 -5.26
CA GLU A 204 17.02 -2.19 -5.91
C GLU A 204 17.46 -1.66 -7.27
N ASN A 205 18.69 -1.17 -7.37
CA ASN A 205 19.28 -0.68 -8.61
C ASN A 205 19.48 -1.79 -9.66
N LYS A 206 19.66 -3.05 -9.25
CA LYS A 206 19.80 -4.17 -10.21
C LYS A 206 18.49 -4.55 -10.88
N ILE A 207 17.36 -4.18 -10.29
CA ILE A 207 16.02 -4.51 -10.79
C ILE A 207 15.39 -3.32 -11.52
N ARG A 208 15.71 -2.08 -11.10
CA ARG A 208 14.99 -0.87 -11.51
C ARG A 208 15.82 0.14 -12.32
N ASN A 209 17.12 -0.10 -12.52
CA ASN A 209 17.94 0.71 -13.41
C ASN A 209 18.09 0.06 -14.79
#